data_AF-A0A101GYF4-F1
#
_entry.id   AF-A0A101GYF4-F1
#
_cell.length_a   1.000
_cell.length_b   1.000
_cell.length_c   1.000
_cell.angle_alpha   90.00
_cell.angle_beta   90.00
_cell.angle_gamma   90.00
#
_symmetry.space_group_name_H-M   'P 1'
#
loop_
_entity.id
_entity.type
_entity.pdbx_description
1 polymer ?
#
loop_
_entity_poly.entity_id
_entity_poly.type
_entity_poly.pdbx_seq_one_letter_code
_entity_poly.pdbx_strand_id
1 'polypeptide(L)'
;MLVAYCYMSNHYHFIIKCGHNWNDIPKFMGCFMTSYVMYFNRKYLKVGHLFQGPFQVRRIIGRRDLESTIQYLRNNPVEAGLVSSKEVDSYRWLYIRKLTSSGGLGGIYE
;
A
#
# COMPACT_ATOMS: atom_id res chain seq x y z
N MET A 1 -8.49 5.71 5.37
CA MET A 1 -8.77 6.01 3.94
C MET A 1 -7.55 5.65 3.09
N LEU A 2 -7.72 4.99 1.94
CA LEU A 2 -6.61 4.63 1.03
C LEU A 2 -6.12 5.86 0.25
N VAL A 3 -4.80 6.09 0.29
CA VAL A 3 -4.13 7.19 -0.43
C VAL A 3 -3.41 6.63 -1.66
N ALA A 4 -2.65 5.55 -1.50
CA ALA A 4 -1.96 4.90 -2.60
C ALA A 4 -1.72 3.40 -2.30
N TYR A 5 -1.53 2.60 -3.34
CA TYR A 5 -1.02 1.24 -3.22
C TYR A 5 -0.14 0.87 -4.42
N CYS A 6 0.78 -0.07 -4.18
CA CYS A 6 1.49 -0.76 -5.25
C CYS A 6 1.50 -2.25 -4.93
N TYR A 7 1.01 -3.06 -5.86
CA TYR A 7 1.06 -4.51 -5.77
C TYR A 7 2.07 -5.07 -6.78
N MET A 8 2.90 -6.00 -6.31
CA MET A 8 3.94 -6.69 -7.09
C MET A 8 3.80 -8.20 -6.90
N SER A 9 4.59 -8.98 -7.64
CA SER A 9 4.53 -10.44 -7.59
C SER A 9 4.93 -11.03 -6.23
N ASN A 10 5.79 -10.34 -5.47
CA ASN A 10 6.34 -10.83 -4.20
C ASN A 10 5.86 -10.07 -2.95
N HIS A 11 5.43 -8.81 -3.09
CA HIS A 11 4.94 -8.01 -1.96
C HIS A 11 4.01 -6.88 -2.40
N TYR A 12 3.39 -6.23 -1.41
CA TYR A 12 2.49 -5.10 -1.60
C TYR A 12 2.82 -3.97 -0.61
N HIS A 13 2.52 -2.74 -1.03
CA HIS A 13 2.69 -1.53 -0.23
C HIS A 13 1.39 -0.76 -0.19
N PHE A 14 1.03 -0.24 0.99
CA PHE A 14 -0.15 0.60 1.20
C PHE A 14 0.23 1.92 1.86
N ILE A 15 -0.30 3.02 1.33
CA ILE A 15 -0.34 4.30 2.02
C ILE A 15 -1.79 4.55 2.41
N ILE A 16 -2.05 4.55 3.72
CA ILE A 16 -3.38 4.74 4.28
C ILE A 16 -3.36 5.91 5.26
N LYS A 17 -4.38 6.76 5.17
CA LYS A 17 -4.71 7.73 6.20
C LYS A 17 -5.42 6.98 7.33
N CYS A 18 -4.75 6.86 8.46
CA CYS A 18 -5.25 6.22 9.68
C CYS A 18 -6.13 7.21 10.46
N GLY A 19 -7.08 6.70 11.25
CA GLY A 19 -7.78 7.52 12.24
C GLY A 19 -6.90 7.84 13.45
N HIS A 20 -7.50 8.38 14.52
CA HIS A 20 -6.75 8.79 15.71
C HIS A 20 -6.06 7.64 16.46
N ASN A 21 -6.56 6.40 16.33
CA ASN A 21 -6.04 5.25 17.07
C ASN A 21 -5.10 4.39 16.21
N TRP A 22 -3.81 4.40 16.55
CA TRP A 22 -2.79 3.59 15.87
C TRP A 22 -2.95 2.08 16.07
N ASN A 23 -3.61 1.65 17.14
CA ASN A 23 -3.84 0.24 17.43
C ASN A 23 -4.84 -0.42 16.46
N ASP A 24 -5.52 0.37 15.62
CA ASP A 24 -6.44 -0.16 14.62
C ASP A 24 -5.69 -0.73 13.40
N ILE A 25 -4.44 -0.32 13.17
CA ILE A 25 -3.64 -0.78 12.01
C ILE A 25 -3.22 -2.25 12.14
N PRO A 26 -2.64 -2.71 13.27
CA PRO A 26 -2.36 -4.13 13.44
C PRO A 26 -3.62 -5.00 13.37
N LYS A 27 -4.74 -4.53 13.92
CA LYS A 27 -6.03 -5.24 13.85
C LYS A 27 -6.52 -5.37 12.41
N PHE A 28 -6.53 -4.26 11.67
CA PHE A 28 -6.91 -4.24 10.26
C PHE A 28 -6.02 -5.18 9.44
N MET A 29 -4.70 -5.07 9.58
CA MET A 29 -3.75 -5.91 8.84
C MET A 29 -3.88 -7.39 9.21
N GLY A 30 -4.12 -7.72 10.47
CA GLY A 30 -4.38 -9.09 10.93
C GLY A 30 -5.62 -9.69 10.27
N CYS A 31 -6.73 -8.94 10.24
CA CYS A 31 -7.95 -9.38 9.56
C CYS A 31 -7.74 -9.52 8.05
N PHE A 32 -7.11 -8.53 7.39
CA PHE A 32 -6.83 -8.55 5.96
C PHE A 32 -5.97 -9.75 5.56
N MET A 33 -4.83 -9.94 6.22
CA MET A 33 -3.89 -11.01 5.91
C MET A 33 -4.53 -12.39 6.16
N THR A 34 -5.17 -12.57 7.31
CA THR A 34 -5.85 -13.85 7.64
C THR A 34 -6.94 -14.17 6.62
N SER A 35 -7.79 -13.20 6.28
CA SER A 35 -8.87 -13.39 5.30
C SER A 35 -8.32 -13.77 3.93
N TYR A 36 -7.22 -13.14 3.49
CA TYR A 36 -6.60 -13.44 2.22
C TYR A 36 -5.94 -14.84 2.21
N VAL A 37 -5.22 -15.22 3.27
CA VAL A 37 -4.64 -16.57 3.40
C VAL A 37 -5.74 -17.63 3.34
N MET A 38 -6.84 -17.44 4.08
CA MET A 38 -7.97 -18.37 4.08
C MET A 38 -8.61 -18.48 2.69
N TYR A 39 -8.82 -17.35 2.01
CA TYR A 39 -9.32 -17.33 0.64
C TYR A 39 -8.39 -18.08 -0.32
N PHE A 40 -7.10 -17.76 -0.31
CA PHE A 40 -6.10 -18.33 -1.19
C PHE A 40 -5.98 -19.84 -0.99
N ASN A 41 -5.88 -20.29 0.25
CA ASN A 41 -5.78 -21.71 0.60
C ASN A 41 -7.01 -22.49 0.15
N ARG A 42 -8.22 -21.94 0.33
CA ARG A 42 -9.46 -22.55 -0.18
C ARG A 42 -9.49 -22.59 -1.71
N LYS A 43 -9.14 -21.50 -2.38
CA LYS A 43 -9.21 -21.38 -3.84
C LYS A 43 -8.23 -22.32 -4.55
N TYR A 44 -7.04 -22.48 -4.01
CA TYR A 44 -5.95 -23.24 -4.64
C TYR A 44 -5.67 -24.58 -3.96
N LEU A 45 -6.55 -25.03 -3.05
CA LEU A 45 -6.42 -26.28 -2.30
C LEU A 45 -5.04 -26.41 -1.62
N LYS A 46 -4.59 -25.33 -0.98
CA LYS A 46 -3.32 -25.25 -0.24
C LYS A 46 -3.58 -25.21 1.26
N VAL A 47 -2.53 -25.50 2.04
CA VAL A 47 -2.52 -25.38 3.51
C VAL A 47 -1.25 -24.64 3.95
N GLY A 48 -1.30 -24.05 5.14
CA GLY A 48 -0.16 -23.37 5.75
C GLY A 48 -0.11 -21.87 5.49
N HIS A 49 1.07 -21.30 5.74
CA HIS A 49 1.33 -19.87 5.65
C HIS A 49 1.47 -19.41 4.19
N LEU A 50 0.90 -18.24 3.88
CA LEU A 50 1.03 -17.61 2.57
C LEU A 50 2.05 -16.47 2.56
N PHE A 51 2.06 -15.65 3.62
CA PHE A 51 2.98 -14.51 3.74
C PHE A 51 4.30 -14.96 4.36
N GLN A 52 5.41 -14.39 3.88
CA GLN A 52 6.77 -14.71 4.34
C GLN A 52 7.07 -14.18 5.75
N GLY A 53 6.32 -13.18 6.23
CA GLY A 53 6.56 -12.57 7.53
C GLY A 53 5.46 -11.57 7.94
N PRO A 54 5.63 -10.91 9.09
CA PRO A 54 4.72 -9.88 9.56
C PRO A 54 4.76 -8.64 8.66
N PHE A 55 3.65 -7.90 8.60
CA PHE A 55 3.62 -6.60 7.93
C PHE A 55 4.57 -5.61 8.61
N GLN A 56 5.12 -4.70 7.83
CA GLN A 56 5.92 -3.58 8.31
C GLN A 56 5.10 -2.29 8.23
N VAL A 57 5.31 -1.38 9.18
CA VAL A 57 4.60 -0.10 9.22
C VAL A 57 5.55 1.03 9.59
N ARG A 58 5.40 2.16 8.90
CA ARG A 58 6.10 3.41 9.19
C ARG A 58 5.09 4.54 9.19
N ARG A 59 5.19 5.43 10.18
CA ARG A 59 4.40 6.66 10.20
C ARG A 59 4.95 7.64 9.17
N ILE A 60 4.05 8.24 8.39
CA ILE A 60 4.35 9.33 7.46
C ILE A 60 3.99 10.65 8.16
N ILE A 61 4.94 11.58 8.22
CA ILE A 61 4.77 12.86 8.94
C ILE A 61 4.92 14.03 7.99
N GLY A 62 3.80 14.72 7.76
CA GLY A 62 3.75 15.92 6.94
C GLY A 62 3.89 15.67 5.43
N ARG A 63 3.84 16.77 4.68
CA ARG A 63 3.77 16.74 3.21
C ARG A 63 5.00 16.18 2.52
N ARG A 64 6.19 16.62 2.92
CA ARG A 64 7.45 16.19 2.30
C ARG A 64 7.66 14.68 2.44
N ASP A 65 7.37 14.11 3.61
CA ASP A 65 7.48 12.67 3.83
C ASP A 65 6.44 11.89 2.99
N LEU A 66 5.22 12.41 2.86
CA LEU A 66 4.20 11.81 1.99
C LEU A 66 4.62 11.82 0.52
N GLU A 67 5.10 12.96 0.01
CA GLU A 67 5.60 13.09 -1.36
C GLU A 67 6.76 12.12 -1.64
N SER A 68 7.75 12.07 -0.74
CA SER A 68 8.86 11.11 -0.85
C SER A 68 8.41 9.66 -0.80
N THR A 69 7.43 9.33 0.05
CA THR A 69 6.90 7.96 0.16
C THR A 69 6.13 7.55 -1.08
N ILE A 70 5.36 8.48 -1.68
CA ILE A 70 4.68 8.24 -2.95
C ILE A 70 5.72 8.02 -4.07
N GLN A 71 6.80 8.80 -4.10
CA GLN A 71 7.86 8.59 -5.09
C GLN A 71 8.55 7.22 -4.91
N TYR A 72 8.85 6.84 -3.68
CA TYR A 72 9.36 5.50 -3.37
C TYR A 72 8.39 4.41 -3.85
N LEU A 73 7.10 4.54 -3.56
CA LEU A 73 6.05 3.62 -3.99
C LEU A 73 6.01 3.47 -5.53
N ARG A 74 6.15 4.59 -6.26
CA ARG A 74 6.20 4.60 -7.73
C ARG A 74 7.45 3.89 -8.27
N ASN A 75 8.59 4.04 -7.62
CA ASN A 75 9.84 3.45 -8.08
C ASN A 75 9.91 1.93 -7.86
N ASN A 76 9.21 1.39 -6.86
CA ASN A 76 9.22 -0.04 -6.53
C ASN A 76 9.01 -0.98 -7.75
N PRO A 77 7.93 -0.87 -8.55
CA PRO A 77 7.73 -1.76 -9.69
C PRO A 77 8.75 -1.55 -10.80
N VAL A 78 9.37 -0.37 -10.90
CA VAL A 78 10.45 -0.08 -11.85
C VAL A 78 11.74 -0.77 -11.41
N GLU A 79 12.12 -0.63 -10.15
CA GLU A 79 13.29 -1.27 -9.54
C GLU A 79 13.17 -2.80 -9.54
N ALA A 80 11.95 -3.32 -9.41
CA ALA A 80 11.64 -4.73 -9.54
C ALA A 80 11.61 -5.24 -11.01
N GLY A 81 11.80 -4.36 -12.00
CA GLY A 81 11.80 -4.71 -13.43
C GLY A 81 10.42 -5.11 -13.98
N LEU A 82 9.33 -4.75 -13.31
CA LEU A 82 7.96 -5.09 -13.71
C LEU A 82 7.37 -4.13 -14.74
N VAL A 83 7.87 -2.89 -14.78
CA VAL A 83 7.43 -1.83 -15.70
C VAL A 83 8.58 -0.88 -15.98
N SER A 84 8.63 -0.27 -17.17
CA SER A 84 9.61 0.77 -17.46
C SER A 84 9.29 2.07 -16.70
N SER A 85 10.30 2.91 -16.46
CA SER A 85 10.09 4.23 -15.84
C SER A 85 9.13 5.11 -16.62
N LYS A 86 9.06 4.94 -17.95
CA LYS A 86 8.17 5.68 -18.85
C LYS A 86 6.71 5.24 -18.73
N GLU A 87 6.47 4.00 -18.33
CA GLU A 87 5.13 3.37 -18.31
C GLU A 87 4.59 3.18 -16.88
N VAL A 88 5.35 3.57 -15.86
CA VAL A 88 5.00 3.36 -14.45
C VAL A 88 3.61 3.89 -14.09
N ASP A 89 3.20 5.02 -14.68
CA ASP A 89 1.87 5.61 -14.48
C ASP A 89 0.72 4.78 -15.06
N SER A 90 1.03 3.87 -15.98
CA SER A 90 0.08 2.91 -16.57
C SER A 90 0.19 1.52 -15.94
N TYR A 91 1.05 1.33 -14.94
CA TYR A 91 1.18 0.05 -14.26
C TYR A 91 -0.12 -0.31 -13.53
N ARG A 92 -0.79 -1.37 -14.00
CA ARG A 92 -2.12 -1.81 -13.54
C ARG A 92 -2.28 -1.92 -12.02
N TRP A 93 -1.18 -2.24 -11.33
CA TRP A 93 -1.16 -2.51 -9.90
C TRP A 93 -0.61 -1.35 -9.07
N LEU A 94 -0.43 -0.17 -9.68
CA LEU A 94 -0.13 1.07 -9.00
C LEU A 94 -1.37 1.97 -9.01
N TYR A 95 -1.70 2.49 -7.83
CA TYR A 95 -2.74 3.50 -7.68
C TYR A 95 -2.24 4.60 -6.76
N ILE A 96 -2.42 5.84 -7.18
CA ILE A 96 -2.11 7.03 -6.39
C ILE A 96 -3.31 7.94 -6.52
N ARG A 97 -3.93 8.28 -5.39
CA ARG A 97 -5.04 9.22 -5.38
C ARG A 97 -4.56 10.58 -5.88
N LYS A 98 -5.27 11.15 -6.85
CA LYS A 98 -5.00 12.52 -7.33
C LYS A 98 -5.18 13.51 -6.18
N LEU A 99 -4.13 14.24 -5.85
CA LEU A 99 -4.18 15.37 -4.92
C LEU A 99 -4.82 16.54 -5.67
N THR A 100 -6.05 16.91 -5.34
CA THR A 100 -6.73 18.05 -5.97
C THR A 100 -6.14 19.36 -5.46
N SER A 101 -5.57 20.17 -6.35
CA SER A 101 -5.00 21.49 -6.02
C SER A 101 -6.03 22.53 -5.56
N SER A 102 -7.33 22.28 -5.75
CA SER A 102 -8.44 23.21 -5.47
C SER A 102 -9.20 22.93 -4.16
N GLY A 103 -8.80 21.91 -3.39
CA GLY A 103 -9.24 21.69 -2.02
C GLY A 103 -7.99 21.50 -1.19
N GLY A 104 -7.68 22.49 -0.34
CA GLY A 104 -6.42 22.57 0.37
C GLY A 104 -5.95 21.25 0.98
N LEU A 105 -4.64 21.12 1.08
CA LEU A 105 -3.89 20.00 1.66
C LEU A 105 -4.49 19.46 2.99
N GLY A 106 -5.31 20.24 3.72
CA GLY A 106 -5.96 19.86 4.98
C GLY A 106 -6.64 18.48 5.00
N GLY A 107 -7.24 18.01 3.90
CA GLY A 107 -7.96 16.73 3.89
C GLY A 107 -7.11 15.46 4.11
N ILE A 108 -5.78 15.51 3.94
CA ILE A 108 -4.88 14.36 4.17
C ILE A 108 -3.94 14.59 5.36
N TYR A 109 -3.66 15.84 5.72
CA TYR A 109 -2.77 16.17 6.85
C TYR A 109 -3.49 16.43 8.18
N GLU A 110 -4.82 16.53 8.21
CA GLU A 110 -5.64 16.58 9.43
C GLU A 110 -6.00 15.19 9.98
#